data_AF-A0A1W6ZS44-F1
#
_entry.id   AF-A0A1W6ZS44-F1
#
_cell.length_a   1.000
_cell.length_b   1.000
_cell.length_c   1.000
_cell.angle_alpha   90.00
_cell.angle_beta   90.00
_cell.angle_gamma   90.00
#
_symmetry.space_group_name_H-M   'P 1'
#
loop_
_entity.id
_entity.type
_entity.pdbx_description
1 polymer ?
#
loop_
_entity_poly.entity_id
_entity_poly.type
_entity_poly.pdbx_seq_one_letter_code
_entity_poly.pdbx_strand_id
1 'polypeptide(L)'
;MAFPTPFALLIPLAFAAADGVPAFNVEPTCKGGLDSPGLNERYSRCLVEEKEARGKLEAGWSKYPAADRTQCSDTARMGTPSYVELLTCLEMARDAAKMKLK
;
A
#
# COMPACT_ATOMS: atom_id res chain seq x y z
N MET A 1 -52.78 -15.21 24.84
CA MET A 1 -52.33 -13.92 24.27
C MET A 1 -50.81 -13.89 24.37
N ALA A 2 -50.11 -14.18 23.27
CA ALA A 2 -48.65 -14.21 23.22
C ALA A 2 -48.13 -12.82 22.85
N PHE A 3 -47.34 -12.21 23.73
CA PHE A 3 -46.71 -10.92 23.47
C PHE A 3 -45.48 -11.11 22.55
N PRO A 4 -45.30 -10.30 21.50
CA PRO A 4 -44.13 -10.41 20.64
C PRO A 4 -42.92 -9.76 21.34
N THR A 5 -41.91 -10.56 21.63
CA THR A 5 -40.60 -10.07 22.10
C THR A 5 -39.92 -9.25 21.00
N PRO A 6 -39.46 -8.02 21.29
CA PRO A 6 -38.79 -7.19 20.30
C PRO A 6 -37.39 -7.76 20.05
N PHE A 7 -37.12 -8.13 18.81
CA PHE A 7 -35.79 -8.54 18.36
C PHE A 7 -34.90 -7.29 18.31
N ALA A 8 -34.11 -7.06 19.37
CA ALA A 8 -33.13 -5.99 19.39
C ALA A 8 -32.01 -6.30 18.37
N LEU A 9 -32.00 -5.58 17.24
CA LEU A 9 -30.92 -5.62 16.27
C LEU A 9 -29.67 -4.97 16.87
N LEU A 10 -28.77 -5.81 17.40
CA LEU A 10 -27.40 -5.41 17.72
C LEU A 10 -26.66 -5.16 16.40
N ILE A 11 -26.43 -3.89 16.07
CA ILE A 11 -25.58 -3.49 14.95
C ILE A 11 -24.12 -3.75 15.39
N PRO A 12 -23.38 -4.66 14.74
CA PRO A 12 -21.97 -4.79 15.04
C PRO A 12 -21.26 -3.51 14.60
N LEU A 13 -20.61 -2.81 15.53
CA LEU A 13 -19.65 -1.78 15.18
C LEU A 13 -18.45 -2.49 14.53
N ALA A 14 -18.40 -2.46 13.20
CA ALA A 14 -17.21 -2.81 12.47
C ALA A 14 -16.14 -1.75 12.80
N PHE A 15 -15.17 -2.11 13.63
CA PHE A 15 -13.95 -1.34 13.78
C PHE A 15 -13.21 -1.41 12.44
N ALA A 16 -13.22 -0.30 11.69
CA ALA A 16 -12.34 -0.16 10.54
C ALA A 16 -10.91 -0.26 11.07
N ALA A 17 -10.23 -1.36 10.78
CA ALA A 17 -8.79 -1.43 11.00
C ALA A 17 -8.16 -0.25 10.28
N ALA A 18 -7.33 0.52 10.98
CA ALA A 18 -6.53 1.55 10.35
C ALA A 18 -5.49 0.85 9.47
N ASP A 19 -5.86 0.51 8.23
CA ASP A 19 -4.93 0.09 7.20
C ASP A 19 -3.99 1.27 6.97
N GLY A 20 -2.81 1.23 7.58
CA GLY A 20 -1.70 2.17 7.36
C GLY A 20 -0.81 1.70 6.21
N VAL A 21 0.19 2.50 5.86
CA VAL A 21 1.21 2.10 4.88
C VAL A 21 1.92 0.85 5.42
N PRO A 22 2.04 -0.24 4.63
CA PRO A 22 2.67 -1.47 5.10
C PRO A 22 4.17 -1.26 5.37
N ALA A 23 4.71 -1.99 6.34
CA ALA A 23 6.15 -1.94 6.64
C ALA A 23 6.92 -2.93 5.74
N PHE A 24 7.45 -2.43 4.61
CA PHE A 24 8.31 -3.19 3.72
C PHE A 24 9.78 -3.14 4.14
N ASN A 25 10.45 -4.29 4.01
CA ASN A 25 11.90 -4.38 4.04
C ASN A 25 12.44 -4.27 2.61
N VAL A 26 13.02 -3.12 2.28
CA VAL A 26 13.51 -2.78 0.92
C VAL A 26 14.96 -3.17 0.69
N GLU A 27 15.67 -3.62 1.73
CA GLU A 27 17.08 -4.00 1.63
C GLU A 27 17.36 -5.05 0.54
N PRO A 28 16.54 -6.12 0.40
CA PRO A 28 16.71 -7.09 -0.68
C PRO A 28 16.54 -6.47 -2.08
N THR A 29 15.54 -5.59 -2.24
CA THR A 29 15.28 -4.86 -3.49
C THR A 29 16.48 -3.99 -3.86
N CYS A 30 17.01 -3.22 -2.90
CA CYS A 30 18.12 -2.31 -3.14
C CYS A 30 19.47 -2.98 -3.33
N LYS A 31 19.70 -4.17 -2.76
CA LYS A 31 20.93 -4.94 -2.97
C LYS A 31 21.05 -5.48 -4.40
N GLY A 32 19.95 -5.55 -5.17
CA GLY A 32 20.00 -5.74 -6.62
C GLY A 32 20.61 -7.08 -7.10
N GLY A 33 20.67 -8.09 -6.23
CA GLY A 33 21.03 -9.47 -6.56
C GLY A 33 22.48 -9.75 -7.04
N LEU A 34 23.33 -8.74 -7.21
CA LEU A 34 24.69 -8.91 -7.78
C LEU A 34 25.73 -7.96 -7.16
N ASP A 35 26.88 -8.51 -6.80
CA ASP A 35 28.07 -7.76 -6.39
C ASP A 35 28.77 -7.08 -7.59
N SER A 36 28.66 -5.75 -7.70
CA SER A 36 29.21 -4.97 -8.81
C SER A 36 29.90 -3.68 -8.33
N PRO A 37 30.99 -3.21 -8.98
CA PRO A 37 31.58 -1.92 -8.67
C PRO A 37 30.55 -0.78 -8.82
N GLY A 38 30.47 0.09 -7.81
CA GLY A 38 29.44 1.15 -7.74
C GLY A 38 28.14 0.73 -7.02
N LEU A 39 28.08 -0.49 -6.48
CA LEU A 39 26.98 -0.97 -5.64
C LEU A 39 26.63 -0.01 -4.52
N ASN A 40 27.61 0.55 -3.81
CA ASN A 40 27.35 1.41 -2.66
C ASN A 40 26.54 2.66 -3.02
N GLU A 41 26.85 3.30 -4.16
CA GLU A 41 26.12 4.49 -4.61
C GLU A 41 24.71 4.13 -5.10
N ARG A 42 24.60 3.05 -5.89
CA ARG A 42 23.29 2.57 -6.37
C ARG A 42 22.39 2.13 -5.23
N TYR A 43 22.94 1.41 -4.26
CA TYR A 43 22.26 0.98 -3.05
C TYR A 43 21.78 2.19 -2.24
N SER A 44 22.66 3.17 -2.00
CA SER A 44 22.30 4.40 -1.28
C SER A 44 21.18 5.17 -2.00
N ARG A 45 21.26 5.30 -3.32
CA ARG A 45 20.24 5.95 -4.14
C ARG A 45 18.90 5.23 -4.05
N CYS A 46 18.90 3.90 -4.18
CA CYS A 46 17.68 3.09 -4.02
C CYS A 46 17.05 3.30 -2.65
N LEU A 47 17.82 3.28 -1.56
CA LEU A 47 17.29 3.54 -0.22
C LEU A 47 16.65 4.93 -0.09
N VAL A 48 17.22 5.94 -0.74
CA VAL A 48 16.63 7.28 -0.78
C VAL A 48 15.30 7.28 -1.52
N GLU A 49 15.25 6.69 -2.73
CA GLU A 49 14.03 6.59 -3.54
C GLU A 49 12.91 5.83 -2.81
N GLU A 50 13.24 4.72 -2.16
CA GLU A 50 12.31 3.92 -1.35
C GLU A 50 11.78 4.72 -0.14
N LYS A 51 12.65 5.47 0.54
CA LYS A 51 12.25 6.32 1.66
C LYS A 51 11.36 7.48 1.21
N GLU A 52 11.66 8.12 0.10
CA GLU A 52 10.84 9.18 -0.47
C GLU A 52 9.47 8.66 -0.91
N ALA A 53 9.42 7.50 -1.56
CA ALA A 53 8.17 6.86 -1.96
C ALA A 53 7.31 6.52 -0.73
N ARG A 54 7.91 5.97 0.32
CA ARG A 54 7.22 5.74 1.60
C ARG A 54 6.66 7.04 2.20
N GLY A 55 7.44 8.13 2.18
CA GLY A 55 6.96 9.42 2.67
C GLY A 55 5.75 9.95 1.90
N LYS A 56 5.73 9.79 0.56
CA LYS A 56 4.57 10.12 -0.28
C LYS A 56 3.36 9.25 0.03
N LEU A 57 3.58 7.95 0.23
CA LEU A 57 2.54 7.01 0.64
C LEU A 57 1.95 7.43 1.99
N GLU A 58 2.77 7.70 3.00
CA GLU A 58 2.30 8.11 4.34
C GLU A 58 1.46 9.40 4.28
N ALA A 59 1.86 10.38 3.48
CA ALA A 59 1.13 11.63 3.29
C ALA A 59 -0.20 11.47 2.50
N GLY A 60 -0.29 10.45 1.65
CA GLY A 60 -1.39 10.26 0.69
C GLY A 60 -2.26 9.03 0.94
N TRP A 61 -1.92 8.16 1.89
CA TRP A 61 -2.44 6.80 1.99
C TRP A 61 -3.97 6.75 2.01
N SER A 62 -4.59 7.55 2.88
CA SER A 62 -6.04 7.59 3.04
C SER A 62 -6.80 8.16 1.82
N LYS A 63 -6.10 8.76 0.85
CA LYS A 63 -6.70 9.29 -0.39
C LYS A 63 -6.93 8.18 -1.43
N TYR A 64 -6.25 7.04 -1.29
CA TYR A 64 -6.44 5.90 -2.17
C TYR A 64 -7.59 5.01 -1.68
N PRO A 65 -8.45 4.50 -2.58
CA PRO A 65 -9.50 3.54 -2.21
C PRO A 65 -8.93 2.34 -1.46
N ALA A 66 -9.67 1.82 -0.47
CA ALA A 66 -9.23 0.66 0.31
C ALA A 66 -8.91 -0.56 -0.56
N ALA A 67 -9.72 -0.82 -1.60
CA ALA A 67 -9.49 -1.90 -2.55
C ALA A 67 -8.15 -1.77 -3.28
N ASP A 68 -7.82 -0.57 -3.77
CA ASP A 68 -6.55 -0.30 -4.45
C ASP A 68 -5.37 -0.42 -3.49
N ARG A 69 -5.52 0.06 -2.25
CA ARG A 69 -4.50 -0.10 -1.20
C ARG A 69 -4.18 -1.56 -0.93
N THR A 70 -5.19 -2.41 -0.79
CA THR A 70 -5.01 -3.86 -0.60
C THR A 70 -4.35 -4.48 -1.83
N GLN A 71 -4.92 -4.29 -3.01
CA GLN A 71 -4.44 -4.90 -4.24
C GLN A 71 -2.99 -4.49 -4.57
N CYS A 72 -2.67 -3.21 -4.48
CA CYS A 72 -1.33 -2.71 -4.76
C CYS A 72 -0.34 -3.13 -3.67
N SER A 73 -0.75 -3.21 -2.39
CA SER A 73 0.11 -3.72 -1.32
C SER A 73 0.47 -5.18 -1.53
N ASP A 74 -0.50 -6.00 -1.95
CA ASP A 74 -0.26 -7.41 -2.25
C ASP A 74 0.68 -7.56 -3.46
N THR A 75 0.48 -6.72 -4.48
CA THR A 75 1.32 -6.71 -5.68
C THR A 75 2.76 -6.33 -5.35
N ALA A 76 2.94 -5.22 -4.64
CA ALA A 76 4.26 -4.71 -4.25
C ALA A 76 4.97 -5.58 -3.20
N ARG A 77 4.32 -6.62 -2.65
CA ARG A 77 4.95 -7.65 -1.82
C ARG A 77 5.43 -8.85 -2.63
N MET A 78 4.95 -9.03 -3.86
CA MET A 78 5.35 -10.16 -4.69
C MET A 78 6.81 -9.99 -5.11
N GLY A 79 7.66 -10.97 -4.75
CA GLY A 79 9.10 -10.88 -4.99
C GLY A 79 9.82 -10.09 -3.91
N THR A 80 10.52 -9.02 -4.29
CA THR A 80 11.26 -8.14 -3.37
C THR A 80 10.47 -6.85 -3.12
N PRO A 81 10.02 -6.58 -1.89
CA PRO A 81 9.11 -5.45 -1.64
C PRO A 81 9.66 -4.07 -2.01
N SER A 82 8.83 -3.22 -2.61
CA SER A 82 9.20 -1.85 -3.00
C SER A 82 8.06 -0.86 -2.71
N TYR A 83 8.38 0.24 -2.03
CA TYR A 83 7.47 1.38 -1.87
C TYR A 83 7.31 2.17 -3.16
N VAL A 84 8.34 2.19 -4.02
CA VAL A 84 8.25 2.81 -5.34
C VAL A 84 7.19 2.08 -6.16
N GLU A 85 7.24 0.74 -6.20
CA GLU A 85 6.24 -0.08 -6.90
C GLU A 85 4.82 0.12 -6.33
N LEU A 86 4.68 0.10 -5.00
CA LEU A 86 3.40 0.36 -4.34
C LEU A 86 2.82 1.72 -4.71
N LEU A 87 3.64 2.78 -4.65
CA LEU A 87 3.23 4.13 -5.01
C LEU A 87 2.81 4.20 -6.48
N THR A 88 3.62 3.64 -7.38
CA THR A 88 3.31 3.62 -8.82
C THR A 88 2.02 2.87 -9.12
N CYS A 89 1.80 1.70 -8.51
CA CYS A 89 0.55 0.95 -8.67
C CYS A 89 -0.68 1.79 -8.29
N LEU A 90 -0.61 2.49 -7.15
CA LEU A 90 -1.69 3.34 -6.66
C LEU A 90 -1.94 4.56 -7.56
N GLU A 91 -0.87 5.19 -8.06
CA GLU A 91 -0.96 6.31 -9.01
C GLU A 91 -1.60 5.86 -10.32
N MET A 92 -1.21 4.68 -10.84
CA MET A 92 -1.79 4.09 -12.04
C MET A 92 -3.26 3.72 -11.84
N ALA A 93 -3.63 3.11 -10.71
CA ALA A 93 -5.03 2.78 -10.40
C ALA A 93 -5.91 4.03 -10.36
N ARG A 94 -5.42 5.08 -9.68
CA ARG A 94 -6.06 6.40 -9.64
C ARG A 94 -6.24 6.98 -11.04
N ASP A 95 -5.20 6.95 -11.86
CA ASP A 95 -5.25 7.57 -13.19
C ASP A 95 -6.13 6.77 -14.17
N ALA A 96 -6.15 5.44 -14.07
CA ALA A 96 -7.08 4.59 -14.78
C ALA A 96 -8.54 4.87 -14.37
N ALA A 97 -8.81 5.07 -13.07
CA ALA A 97 -10.14 5.44 -12.59
C ALA A 97 -10.60 6.79 -13.16
N LYS A 98 -9.72 7.79 -13.23
CA LYS A 98 -10.03 9.09 -13.86
C LYS A 98 -10.38 8.96 -15.34
N MET A 99 -9.72 8.06 -16.08
CA MET A 99 -10.02 7.83 -17.49
C MET A 99 -11.39 7.18 -17.70
N LYS A 100 -11.84 6.29 -16.80
CA LYS A 100 -13.16 5.63 -16.88
C LYS A 100 -14.35 6.56 -16.60
N LEU A 101 -14.10 7.69 -15.94
CA LEU A 101 -15.13 8.68 -15.58
C LEU A 101 -15.37 9.72 -16.66
N LYS A 102 -14.64 9.65 -17.78
CA LYS A 102 -14.72 10.58 -18.91
C LYS A 102 -15.42 9.92 -20.08
#